data_AF-A0A662EV55-F1
#
_entry.id   AF-A0A662EV55-F1
#
_cell.length_a   1.000
_cell.length_b   1.000
_cell.length_c   1.000
_cell.angle_alpha   90.00
_cell.angle_beta   90.00
_cell.angle_gamma   90.00
#
_symmetry.space_group_name_H-M   'P 1'
#
loop_
_entity.id
_entity.type
_entity.pdbx_description
1 polymer ?
#
loop_
_entity_poly.entity_id
_entity_poly.type
_entity_poly.pdbx_seq_one_letter_code
_entity_poly.pdbx_strand_id
1 'polypeptide(L)'
;MRELAAAELRRRDLFQRAREALDNDPDTAVELFSQAAAIETYIPELERLVVEKGDILAQDQDLRTRLGKIFYQAYSDKFGRPRYERFPERMRLAREKYGLNRIKELFSLS
;
A
#
# COMPACT_ATOMS: atom_id res chain seq x y z
N MET A 1 -12.78 18.33 -6.24
CA MET A 1 -12.79 17.42 -7.41
C MET A 1 -11.44 17.40 -8.13
N ARG A 2 -10.92 18.53 -8.63
CA ARG A 2 -9.62 18.56 -9.33
C ARG A 2 -8.43 18.06 -8.49
N GLU A 3 -8.35 18.45 -7.21
CA GLU A 3 -7.24 18.05 -6.33
C GLU A 3 -7.22 16.55 -6.02
N LEU A 4 -8.38 15.94 -5.75
CA LEU A 4 -8.48 14.50 -5.52
C LEU A 4 -8.12 13.69 -6.77
N ALA A 5 -8.54 14.17 -7.95
CA ALA A 5 -8.19 13.53 -9.22
C ALA A 5 -6.68 13.65 -9.50
N ALA A 6 -6.08 14.82 -9.28
CA ALA A 6 -4.64 15.03 -9.43
C ALA A 6 -3.83 14.18 -8.44
N ALA A 7 -4.29 14.07 -7.18
CA ALA A 7 -3.68 13.22 -6.18
C ALA A 7 -3.73 11.74 -6.59
N GLU A 8 -4.85 11.25 -7.10
CA GLU A 8 -4.97 9.86 -7.59
C GLU A 8 -4.07 9.62 -8.82
N LEU A 9 -3.95 10.56 -9.75
CA LEU A 9 -3.03 10.45 -10.87
C LEU A 9 -1.57 10.37 -10.40
N ARG A 10 -1.19 11.24 -9.46
CA ARG A 10 0.16 11.21 -8.85
C ARG A 10 0.41 9.91 -8.12
N ARG A 11 -0.56 9.41 -7.35
CA ARG A 11 -0.46 8.13 -6.65
C ARG A 11 -0.21 6.97 -7.62
N ARG A 12 -0.94 6.93 -8.74
CA ARG A 12 -0.75 5.92 -9.80
C ARG A 12 0.64 6.01 -10.42
N ASP A 13 1.11 7.21 -10.74
CA ASP A 13 2.47 7.43 -11.28
C ASP A 13 3.54 6.92 -10.30
N LEU A 14 3.45 7.34 -9.04
CA LEU A 14 4.37 6.90 -7.99
C LEU A 14 4.36 5.37 -7.84
N PHE A 15 3.18 4.75 -7.80
CA PHE A 15 3.06 3.30 -7.65
C PHE A 15 3.61 2.54 -8.85
N GLN A 16 3.38 3.03 -10.07
CA GLN A 16 3.93 2.44 -11.29
C GLN A 16 5.46 2.52 -11.30
N ARG A 17 6.03 3.70 -11.02
CA ARG A 17 7.48 3.89 -10.95
C ARG A 17 8.12 3.07 -9.83
N ALA A 18 7.45 2.94 -8.69
CA ALA A 18 7.91 2.09 -7.60
C ALA A 18 7.98 0.62 -8.02
N ARG A 19 6.97 0.12 -8.74
CA ARG A 19 6.96 -1.23 -9.31
C ARG A 19 8.11 -1.47 -10.28
N GLU A 20 8.39 -0.51 -11.16
CA GLU A 20 9.49 -0.60 -12.12
C GLU A 20 10.87 -0.54 -11.43
N ALA A 21 11.01 0.30 -10.40
CA ALA A 21 12.24 0.42 -9.64
C ALA A 21 12.58 -0.83 -8.83
N LEU A 22 11.58 -1.63 -8.43
CA LEU A 22 11.76 -2.78 -7.54
C LEU A 22 12.78 -3.81 -8.05
N ASP A 23 12.97 -3.89 -9.38
CA ASP A 23 13.88 -4.84 -10.01
C ASP A 23 15.37 -4.43 -9.90
N ASN A 24 15.65 -3.12 -9.85
CA ASN A 24 17.00 -2.59 -10.06
C ASN A 24 17.46 -1.61 -8.96
N ASP A 25 16.50 -0.99 -8.27
CA ASP A 25 16.73 -0.01 -7.20
C ASP A 25 15.64 -0.14 -6.12
N PRO A 26 15.75 -1.16 -5.24
CA PRO A 26 14.76 -1.43 -4.21
C PRO A 26 14.57 -0.29 -3.20
N ASP A 27 15.61 0.49 -2.91
CA ASP A 27 15.51 1.61 -1.97
C ASP A 27 14.69 2.76 -2.57
N THR A 28 14.93 3.12 -3.84
CA THR A 28 14.06 4.07 -4.56
C THR A 28 12.63 3.55 -4.65
N ALA A 29 12.44 2.25 -4.89
CA ALA A 29 11.10 1.65 -4.92
C ALA A 29 10.37 1.82 -3.58
N VAL A 30 11.04 1.56 -2.46
CA VAL A 30 10.49 1.73 -1.11
C VAL A 30 10.07 3.17 -0.86
N GLU A 31 10.88 4.15 -1.24
CA GLU A 31 10.54 5.57 -1.10
C GLU A 31 9.30 5.95 -1.93
N LEU A 32 9.24 5.50 -3.19
CA LEU A 32 8.11 5.77 -4.08
C LEU A 32 6.83 5.11 -3.58
N PHE A 33 6.90 3.88 -3.06
CA PHE A 33 5.74 3.23 -2.44
C PHE A 33 5.27 3.96 -1.19
N SER A 34 6.18 4.42 -0.34
CA SER A 34 5.85 5.23 0.83
C SER A 34 5.08 6.50 0.44
N GLN A 35 5.56 7.21 -0.59
CA GLN A 35 4.88 8.40 -1.12
C GLN A 35 3.50 8.07 -1.72
N ALA A 36 3.37 6.96 -2.45
CA ALA A 36 2.08 6.53 -3.01
C ALA A 36 1.08 6.16 -1.90
N ALA A 37 1.52 5.37 -0.92
CA ALA A 37 0.70 4.90 0.20
C ALA A 37 0.23 6.06 1.10
N ALA A 38 1.04 7.11 1.25
CA ALA A 38 0.64 8.33 1.95
C ALA A 38 -0.59 8.99 1.29
N ILE A 39 -0.76 8.88 -0.02
CA ILE A 39 -1.95 9.40 -0.71
C ILE A 39 -3.14 8.45 -0.50
N GLU A 40 -2.99 7.18 -0.85
CA GLU A 40 -4.01 6.14 -0.68
C GLU A 40 -3.43 4.74 -0.89
N THR A 41 -3.98 3.75 -0.19
CA THR A 41 -3.57 2.34 -0.26
C THR A 41 -4.75 1.47 -0.67
N TYR A 42 -4.66 0.82 -1.83
CA TYR A 42 -5.70 -0.07 -2.34
C TYR A 42 -5.26 -1.54 -2.27
N ILE A 43 -6.01 -2.37 -1.53
CA ILE A 43 -5.72 -3.81 -1.40
C ILE A 43 -5.57 -4.51 -2.77
N PRO A 44 -6.45 -4.31 -3.76
CA PRO A 44 -6.30 -4.96 -5.07
C PRO A 44 -5.00 -4.60 -5.80
N GLU A 45 -4.43 -3.43 -5.52
CA GLU A 45 -3.18 -3.01 -6.12
C GLU A 45 -1.97 -3.67 -5.44
N LEU A 46 -2.04 -3.87 -4.12
CA LEU A 46 -1.05 -4.66 -3.37
C LEU A 46 -1.09 -6.13 -3.75
N GLU A 47 -2.28 -6.69 -3.99
CA GLU A 47 -2.44 -8.06 -4.47
C GLU A 47 -1.75 -8.26 -5.83
N ARG A 48 -1.96 -7.33 -6.77
CA ARG A 48 -1.26 -7.35 -8.06
C ARG A 48 0.25 -7.20 -7.90
N LEU A 49 0.71 -6.30 -7.04
CA LEU A 49 2.14 -6.12 -6.77
C LEU A 49 2.79 -7.44 -6.32
N VAL A 50 2.19 -8.15 -5.36
CA VAL A 50 2.76 -9.41 -4.86
C VAL A 50 2.69 -10.53 -5.89
N VAL A 51 1.68 -10.54 -6.77
CA VAL A 51 1.64 -11.49 -7.89
C VAL A 51 2.74 -11.20 -8.90
N GLU A 52 2.92 -9.95 -9.30
CA GLU A 52 3.86 -9.57 -10.36
C GLU A 52 5.32 -9.56 -9.92
N LYS A 53 5.59 -9.22 -8.65
CA LYS A 53 6.94 -9.10 -8.07
C LYS A 53 7.22 -10.17 -7.02
N GLY A 54 6.41 -11.23 -6.98
CA GLY A 54 6.47 -12.28 -5.97
C GLY A 54 7.86 -12.92 -5.84
N ASP A 55 8.54 -13.16 -6.96
CA ASP A 55 9.88 -13.77 -6.95
C ASP A 55 10.92 -12.88 -6.26
N ILE A 56 10.90 -11.57 -6.52
CA ILE A 56 11.80 -10.60 -5.88
C ILE A 56 11.50 -10.50 -4.38
N LEU A 57 10.23 -10.40 -4.02
CA LEU A 57 9.80 -10.34 -2.63
C LEU A 57 10.06 -11.66 -1.87
N ALA A 58 10.10 -12.79 -2.57
CA ALA A 58 10.44 -14.08 -1.98
C ALA A 58 11.95 -14.21 -1.73
N GLN A 59 12.78 -13.65 -2.62
CA GLN A 59 14.23 -13.65 -2.51
C GLN A 59 14.75 -12.67 -1.44
N ASP A 60 14.05 -11.56 -1.21
CA ASP A 60 14.40 -10.55 -0.21
C ASP A 60 13.27 -10.36 0.83
N GLN A 61 13.39 -11.10 1.94
CA GLN A 61 12.42 -11.04 3.05
C GLN A 61 12.46 -9.70 3.81
N ASP A 62 13.60 -9.02 3.84
CA ASP A 62 13.74 -7.74 4.50
C ASP A 62 13.01 -6.65 3.71
N LEU A 63 13.18 -6.63 2.39
CA LEU A 63 12.41 -5.76 1.49
C LEU A 63 10.90 -6.03 1.61
N ARG A 64 10.50 -7.30 1.56
CA ARG A 64 9.09 -7.69 1.71
C ARG A 64 8.50 -7.18 3.03
N THR A 65 9.25 -7.33 4.12
CA THR A 65 8.84 -6.85 5.45
C THR A 65 8.78 -5.32 5.51
N ARG A 66 9.76 -4.61 4.95
CA ARG A 66 9.78 -3.14 4.87
C ARG A 66 8.54 -2.62 4.15
N LEU A 67 8.24 -3.15 2.96
CA LEU A 67 7.06 -2.79 2.18
C LEU A 67 5.76 -3.13 2.91
N GLY A 68 5.68 -4.32 3.51
CA GLY A 68 4.52 -4.73 4.30
C GLY A 68 4.22 -3.75 5.43
N LYS A 69 5.23 -3.32 6.20
CA LYS A 69 5.07 -2.32 7.28
C LYS A 69 4.59 -0.97 6.76
N ILE A 70 5.12 -0.49 5.63
CA ILE A 70 4.69 0.75 4.99
C ILE A 70 3.20 0.69 4.64
N PHE A 71 2.78 -0.36 3.94
CA PHE A 71 1.39 -0.49 3.51
C PHE A 71 0.45 -0.72 4.69
N TYR A 72 0.87 -1.50 5.69
CA TYR A 72 0.09 -1.76 6.90
C TYR A 72 -0.20 -0.44 7.63
N GLN A 73 0.84 0.34 7.91
CA GLN A 73 0.69 1.62 8.61
C GLN A 73 -0.18 2.59 7.79
N ALA A 74 0.13 2.79 6.51
CA ALA A 74 -0.63 3.70 5.65
C ALA A 74 -2.11 3.28 5.51
N TYR A 75 -2.39 1.97 5.47
CA TYR A 75 -3.76 1.46 5.39
C TYR A 75 -4.53 1.62 6.71
N SER A 76 -3.87 1.52 7.88
CA SER A 76 -4.54 1.84 9.16
C SER A 76 -4.80 3.35 9.25
N ASP A 77 -3.79 4.17 9.00
CA ASP A 77 -3.87 5.63 9.12
C ASP A 77 -4.96 6.24 8.24
N LYS A 78 -5.24 5.64 7.06
CA LYS A 78 -6.26 6.19 6.18
C LYS A 78 -7.64 6.21 6.81
N PHE A 79 -7.98 5.27 7.69
CA PHE A 79 -9.29 5.24 8.35
C PHE A 79 -9.47 6.31 9.41
N GLY A 80 -8.39 6.99 9.83
CA GLY A 80 -8.44 8.20 10.64
C GLY A 80 -8.65 9.50 9.85
N ARG A 81 -8.80 9.43 8.51
CA ARG A 81 -9.01 10.63 7.68
C ARG A 81 -10.51 11.00 7.63
N PRO A 82 -10.85 12.29 7.50
CA PRO A 82 -12.25 12.77 7.51
C PRO A 82 -13.19 12.09 6.50
N ARG A 83 -12.65 11.58 5.38
CA ARG A 83 -13.45 10.87 4.37
C ARG A 83 -13.97 9.51 4.84
N TYR A 84 -13.31 8.86 5.80
CA TYR A 84 -13.71 7.54 6.33
C TYR A 84 -14.45 7.62 7.67
N GLU A 85 -14.32 8.72 8.39
CA GLU A 85 -15.11 9.00 9.61
C GLU A 85 -16.62 8.99 9.33
N ARG A 86 -17.02 9.27 8.08
CA ARG A 86 -18.42 9.24 7.64
C ARG A 86 -19.02 7.84 7.59
N PHE A 87 -18.20 6.78 7.61
CA PHE A 87 -18.72 5.42 7.64
C PHE A 87 -19.22 5.06 9.04
N PRO A 88 -20.28 4.24 9.15
CA PRO A 88 -20.66 3.66 10.43
C PRO A 88 -19.45 2.97 11.06
N GLU A 89 -19.19 3.23 12.34
CA GLU A 89 -17.97 2.81 13.03
C GLU A 89 -17.67 1.30 12.86
N ARG A 90 -18.69 0.45 13.04
CA ARG A 90 -18.57 -1.00 12.84
C ARG A 90 -18.10 -1.36 11.43
N MET A 91 -18.58 -0.66 10.41
CA MET A 91 -18.18 -0.88 9.03
C MET A 91 -16.74 -0.41 8.78
N ARG A 92 -16.36 0.73 9.35
CA ARG A 92 -15.00 1.27 9.27
C ARG A 92 -14.00 0.28 9.86
N LEU A 93 -14.26 -0.18 11.09
CA LEU A 93 -13.43 -1.17 11.79
C LEU A 93 -13.36 -2.51 11.05
N ALA A 94 -14.47 -2.98 10.48
CA ALA A 94 -14.48 -4.23 9.70
C ALA A 94 -13.61 -4.12 8.43
N ARG A 95 -13.69 -2.99 7.71
CA ARG A 95 -12.89 -2.73 6.50
C ARG A 95 -11.41 -2.55 6.81
N GLU A 96 -11.10 -1.86 7.91
CA GLU A 96 -9.75 -1.71 8.41
C GLU A 96 -9.16 -3.08 8.75
N LYS A 97 -9.83 -3.84 9.63
CA LYS A 97 -9.39 -5.18 10.04
C LYS A 97 -9.20 -6.13 8.85
N TYR A 98 -10.14 -6.15 7.91
CA TYR A 98 -10.03 -6.98 6.71
C TYR A 98 -8.77 -6.63 5.90
N GLY A 99 -8.56 -5.35 5.60
CA GLY A 99 -7.41 -4.97 4.77
C GLY A 99 -6.08 -5.11 5.50
N LEU A 100 -6.01 -4.86 6.81
CA LEU A 100 -4.81 -5.10 7.61
C LEU A 100 -4.45 -6.59 7.64
N ASN A 101 -5.43 -7.47 7.85
CA ASN A 101 -5.20 -8.92 7.76
C ASN A 101 -4.70 -9.31 6.37
N ARG A 102 -5.30 -8.75 5.31
CA ARG A 102 -4.88 -9.05 3.95
C ARG A 102 -3.45 -8.59 3.66
N ILE A 103 -3.04 -7.43 4.16
CA ILE A 103 -1.66 -6.94 4.05
C ILE A 103 -0.70 -7.87 4.81
N LYS A 104 -1.07 -8.32 6.01
CA LYS A 104 -0.28 -9.30 6.77
C LYS A 104 -0.05 -10.59 5.97
N GLU A 105 -1.10 -11.13 5.36
CA GLU A 105 -1.02 -12.32 4.50
C GLU A 105 -0.10 -12.09 3.29
N LEU A 106 -0.30 -10.99 2.57
CA LEU A 106 0.44 -10.66 1.34
C LEU A 106 1.94 -10.48 1.59
N PHE A 107 2.31 -9.85 2.70
CA PHE A 107 3.71 -9.52 3.01
C PHE A 107 4.31 -10.37 4.13
N SER A 108 3.62 -11.44 4.56
CA SER A 108 4.06 -12.37 5.61
C SER A 108 4.47 -11.67 6.91
N LEU A 109 3.70 -10.65 7.32
CA LEU A 109 3.94 -9.94 8.57
C LEU A 109 3.43 -10.77 9.76
N SER A 110 4.23 -10.84 10.83
CA SER A 110 3.85 -11.47 12.11
C SER A 110 2.68 -10.77 12.81
#